data_AF-A0A1I5UQ52-F1
#
_entry.id   AF-A0A1I5UQ52-F1
#
_cell.length_a   1.000
_cell.length_b   1.000
_cell.length_c   1.000
_cell.angle_alpha   90.00
_cell.angle_beta   90.00
_cell.angle_gamma   90.00
#
_symmetry.space_group_name_H-M   'P 1'
#
loop_
_entity.id
_entity.type
_entity.pdbx_description
1 polymer ?
#
loop_
_entity_poly.entity_id
_entity_poly.type
_entity_poly.pdbx_seq_one_letter_code
_entity_poly.pdbx_strand_id
1 'polypeptide(L)'
;MKDVGIYVSLFALGHSTTMLAGVWFGWGVNAYVVDAIIGLSVVYKALDNLGAYQRWFGVQPNTEAATLIFGFFHGAGLATKILDYNIASDGLLPNLLAFNVGVELGQVMALAVILIVMGYWRESPNFFRQAYTANVVMMSMGFILMGYQITGLFAAA
;
A
#
# COMPACT_ATOMS: atom_id res chain seq x y z
N MET A 1 1.13 -18.81 -5.74
CA MET A 1 1.10 -17.90 -6.92
C MET A 1 -0.31 -17.38 -7.19
N LYS A 2 -1.36 -18.22 -7.15
CA LYS A 2 -2.77 -17.77 -7.25
C LYS A 2 -3.13 -16.66 -6.25
N ASP A 3 -2.70 -16.80 -5.00
CA ASP A 3 -3.09 -15.86 -3.93
C ASP A 3 -2.51 -14.46 -4.12
N VAL A 4 -1.33 -14.36 -4.74
CA VAL A 4 -0.67 -13.07 -4.97
C VAL A 4 -1.42 -12.25 -6.03
N GLY A 5 -1.93 -12.90 -7.08
CA GLY A 5 -2.78 -12.23 -8.07
C GLY A 5 -4.06 -11.69 -7.44
N ILE A 6 -4.70 -12.47 -6.57
CA ILE A 6 -5.90 -12.05 -5.83
C ILE A 6 -5.60 -10.81 -4.99
N TYR A 7 -4.49 -10.80 -4.24
CA TYR A 7 -4.11 -9.66 -3.41
C TYR A 7 -3.85 -8.39 -4.23
N VAL A 8 -3.12 -8.50 -5.34
CA VAL A 8 -2.87 -7.34 -6.20
C VAL A 8 -4.17 -6.83 -6.83
N SER A 9 -5.06 -7.71 -7.29
CA SER A 9 -6.37 -7.30 -7.82
C SER A 9 -7.24 -6.62 -6.76
N LEU A 10 -7.29 -7.13 -5.53
CA LEU A 10 -8.04 -6.52 -4.44
C LEU A 10 -7.46 -5.16 -4.04
N PHE A 11 -6.13 -5.05 -3.97
CA PHE A 11 -5.46 -3.78 -3.72
C PHE A 11 -5.78 -2.77 -4.82
N ALA A 12 -5.63 -3.16 -6.10
CA ALA A 12 -5.92 -2.32 -7.25
C ALA A 12 -7.38 -1.87 -7.26
N LEU A 13 -8.32 -2.78 -7.00
CA LEU A 13 -9.73 -2.47 -6.90
C LEU A 13 -10.00 -1.41 -5.82
N GLY A 14 -9.47 -1.57 -4.61
CA GLY A 14 -9.64 -0.59 -3.54
C GLY A 14 -8.99 0.76 -3.87
N HIS A 15 -7.77 0.70 -4.40
CA HIS A 15 -6.98 1.85 -4.79
C HIS A 15 -7.67 2.70 -5.87
N SER A 16 -8.00 2.10 -7.01
CA SER A 16 -8.64 2.80 -8.12
C SER A 16 -10.00 3.37 -7.73
N THR A 17 -10.79 2.64 -6.92
CA THR A 17 -12.12 3.09 -6.47
C THR A 17 -12.02 4.38 -5.66
N THR A 18 -11.17 4.40 -4.64
CA THR A 18 -11.03 5.58 -3.76
C THR A 18 -10.27 6.72 -4.40
N MET A 19 -9.32 6.43 -5.31
CA MET A 19 -8.64 7.47 -6.07
C MET A 19 -9.62 8.21 -6.98
N LEU A 20 -10.38 7.47 -7.79
CA LEU A 20 -11.35 8.06 -8.72
C LEU A 20 -12.46 8.78 -7.97
N ALA A 21 -13.04 8.16 -6.93
CA ALA A 21 -14.07 8.80 -6.12
C ALA A 21 -13.55 10.05 -5.40
N GLY A 22 -12.36 9.98 -4.79
CA GLY A 22 -11.76 11.10 -4.07
C GLY A 22 -11.55 12.32 -4.97
N VAL A 23 -10.97 12.12 -6.16
CA VAL A 23 -10.77 13.22 -7.11
C VAL A 23 -12.10 13.71 -7.69
N TRP A 24 -12.99 12.80 -8.09
CA TRP A 24 -14.26 13.16 -8.73
C TRP A 24 -15.20 13.97 -7.81
N PHE A 25 -15.27 13.60 -6.53
CA PHE A 25 -16.09 14.29 -5.55
C PHE A 25 -15.34 15.42 -4.82
N GLY A 26 -14.06 15.66 -5.13
CA GLY A 26 -13.23 16.64 -4.44
C GLY A 26 -13.01 16.31 -2.95
N TRP A 27 -13.09 15.02 -2.59
CA TRP A 27 -12.93 14.57 -1.22
C TRP A 27 -11.45 14.31 -0.92
N GLY A 28 -10.79 15.33 -0.36
CA GLY A 28 -9.46 15.21 0.24
C GLY A 28 -9.54 14.86 1.73
N VAL A 29 -8.62 14.03 2.19
CA VAL A 29 -8.40 13.77 3.63
C VAL A 29 -7.07 14.42 4.02
N ASN A 30 -6.78 14.63 5.30
CA ASN A 30 -5.47 15.12 5.69
C ASN A 30 -4.35 14.16 5.23
N ALA A 31 -3.44 14.63 4.39
CA ALA A 31 -2.39 13.81 3.80
C ALA A 31 -1.47 13.18 4.86
N TYR A 32 -1.16 13.88 5.95
CA TYR A 32 -0.36 13.32 7.05
C TYR A 32 -1.06 12.13 7.70
N VAL A 33 -2.39 12.21 7.90
CA VAL A 33 -3.17 11.10 8.49
C VAL A 33 -3.16 9.89 7.56
N VAL A 34 -3.41 10.10 6.26
CA VAL A 34 -3.45 8.98 5.31
C VAL A 34 -2.07 8.35 5.14
N ASP A 35 -1.03 9.15 4.99
CA ASP A 35 0.35 8.64 4.83
C ASP A 35 0.83 7.91 6.11
N ALA A 36 0.36 8.32 7.30
CA ALA A 36 0.62 7.58 8.53
C ALA A 36 -0.05 6.20 8.53
N ILE A 37 -1.30 6.10 8.05
CA ILE A 37 -2.02 4.82 7.91
C ILE A 37 -1.34 3.94 6.86
N ILE A 38 -0.83 4.52 5.77
CA ILE A 38 0.00 3.81 4.78
C ILE A 38 1.27 3.25 5.44
N GLY A 39 1.96 4.01 6.28
CA GLY A 39 3.09 3.49 7.07
C GLY A 39 2.68 2.31 7.96
N LEU A 40 1.52 2.39 8.60
CA LEU A 40 0.99 1.33 9.44
C LEU A 40 0.58 0.07 8.64
N SER A 41 0.13 0.20 7.39
CA SER A 41 -0.17 -0.95 6.53
C SER A 41 1.08 -1.79 6.24
N VAL A 42 2.24 -1.15 6.08
CA VAL A 42 3.55 -1.82 5.92
C VAL A 42 3.92 -2.58 7.19
N VAL A 43 3.75 -1.96 8.36
CA VAL A 43 3.96 -2.61 9.67
C VAL A 43 3.07 -3.85 9.80
N TYR A 44 1.77 -3.70 9.52
CA TYR A 44 0.82 -4.81 9.55
C TYR A 44 1.28 -5.95 8.65
N LYS A 45 1.66 -5.65 7.40
CA LYS A 45 2.03 -6.70 6.45
C LYS A 45 3.32 -7.40 6.83
N ALA A 46 4.28 -6.68 7.41
CA ALA A 46 5.50 -7.29 7.94
C ALA A 46 5.19 -8.24 9.11
N LEU A 47 4.29 -7.86 10.03
CA LEU A 47 3.84 -8.72 11.13
C LEU A 47 3.10 -9.97 10.63
N ASP A 48 2.24 -9.80 9.64
CA ASP A 48 1.53 -10.89 8.95
C ASP A 48 2.51 -11.89 8.33
N ASN A 49 3.51 -11.39 7.58
CA ASN A 49 4.56 -12.22 6.96
C ASN A 49 5.44 -12.96 7.99
N LEU A 50 5.61 -12.40 9.19
CA LEU A 50 6.35 -13.02 10.30
C LEU A 50 5.50 -14.03 11.10
N GLY A 51 4.21 -14.17 10.79
CA GLY A 51 3.28 -15.02 11.55
C GLY A 51 3.00 -14.50 12.96
N ALA A 52 3.21 -13.21 13.20
CA ALA A 52 3.11 -12.60 14.53
C ALA A 52 1.68 -12.69 15.09
N TYR A 53 0.65 -12.45 14.26
CA TYR A 53 -0.75 -12.47 14.70
C TYR A 53 -1.17 -13.84 15.24
N GLN A 54 -0.87 -14.91 14.52
CA GLN A 54 -1.13 -16.27 14.98
C GLN A 54 -0.37 -16.59 16.28
N ARG A 55 0.88 -16.12 16.42
CA ARG A 55 1.71 -16.41 17.60
C ARG A 55 1.30 -15.60 18.83
N TRP A 56 0.86 -14.36 18.67
CA TRP A 56 0.52 -13.47 19.77
C TRP A 56 -0.94 -13.59 20.20
N PHE A 57 -1.85 -13.81 19.24
CA PHE A 57 -3.29 -13.75 19.48
C PHE A 57 -4.02 -15.04 19.13
N GLY A 58 -3.34 -16.04 18.55
CA GLY A 58 -3.96 -17.31 18.15
C GLY A 58 -4.87 -17.21 16.93
N VAL A 59 -4.94 -16.05 16.28
CA VAL A 59 -5.80 -15.77 15.12
C VAL A 59 -5.00 -15.17 13.97
N GLN A 60 -5.31 -15.57 12.74
CA GLN A 60 -4.80 -14.95 11.53
C GLN A 60 -5.88 -14.03 10.95
N PRO A 61 -5.63 -12.72 10.83
CA PRO A 61 -6.55 -11.81 10.17
C PRO A 61 -6.78 -12.18 8.70
N ASN A 62 -7.92 -11.80 8.14
CA ASN A 62 -8.19 -12.00 6.72
C ASN A 62 -7.29 -11.08 5.88
N THR A 63 -6.31 -11.68 5.21
CA THR A 63 -5.31 -10.98 4.38
C THR A 63 -5.92 -10.34 3.14
N GLU A 64 -6.96 -10.93 2.55
CA GLU A 64 -7.69 -10.38 1.40
C GLU A 64 -8.41 -9.09 1.80
N ALA A 65 -9.15 -9.13 2.91
CA ALA A 65 -9.84 -7.96 3.44
C ALA A 65 -8.87 -6.84 3.82
N ALA A 66 -7.77 -7.18 4.50
CA ALA A 66 -6.73 -6.19 4.85
C ALA A 66 -6.12 -5.55 3.60
N THR A 67 -5.84 -6.34 2.56
CA THR A 67 -5.26 -5.84 1.30
C THR A 67 -6.20 -4.89 0.57
N LEU A 68 -7.50 -5.20 0.54
CA LEU A 68 -8.52 -4.31 -0.02
C LEU A 68 -8.60 -2.99 0.77
N ILE A 69 -8.61 -3.06 2.10
CA ILE A 69 -8.64 -1.90 2.99
C ILE A 69 -7.40 -1.01 2.79
N PHE A 70 -6.22 -1.61 2.64
CA PHE A 70 -5.01 -0.85 2.32
C PHE A 70 -5.13 -0.20 0.95
N GLY A 71 -5.68 -0.89 -0.05
CA GLY A 71 -6.01 -0.29 -1.34
C GLY A 71 -6.80 1.01 -1.18
N PHE A 72 -7.87 0.99 -0.37
CA PHE A 72 -8.70 2.17 -0.11
C PHE A 72 -7.90 3.35 0.47
N PHE A 73 -7.07 3.13 1.50
CA PHE A 73 -6.27 4.20 2.08
C PHE A 73 -5.22 4.75 1.10
N HIS A 74 -4.57 3.87 0.33
CA HIS A 74 -3.57 4.28 -0.65
C HIS A 74 -4.20 5.10 -1.79
N GLY A 75 -5.38 4.71 -2.26
CA GLY A 75 -6.11 5.47 -3.30
C GLY A 75 -6.58 6.84 -2.80
N ALA A 76 -7.11 6.90 -1.57
CA ALA A 76 -7.50 8.16 -0.93
C ALA A 76 -6.31 9.10 -0.71
N GLY A 77 -5.15 8.57 -0.33
CA GLY A 77 -3.92 9.36 -0.13
C GLY A 77 -3.45 10.00 -1.43
N LEU A 78 -3.46 9.23 -2.52
CA LEU A 78 -3.13 9.74 -3.83
C LEU A 78 -4.15 10.77 -4.33
N ALA A 79 -5.46 10.53 -4.15
CA ALA A 79 -6.49 11.50 -4.51
C ALA A 79 -6.27 12.84 -3.81
N THR A 80 -5.96 12.81 -2.52
CA THR A 80 -5.63 14.01 -1.74
C THR A 80 -4.48 14.80 -2.37
N LYS A 81 -3.38 14.12 -2.75
CA LYS A 81 -2.24 14.79 -3.42
C LYS A 81 -2.62 15.36 -4.79
N ILE A 82 -3.43 14.65 -5.57
CA ILE A 82 -3.91 15.12 -6.87
C ILE A 82 -4.74 16.40 -6.71
N LEU A 83 -5.62 16.44 -5.70
CA LEU A 83 -6.40 17.63 -5.37
C LEU A 83 -5.51 18.79 -4.92
N ASP A 84 -4.48 18.52 -4.10
CA ASP A 84 -3.50 19.54 -3.67
C ASP A 84 -2.72 20.15 -4.86
N TYR A 85 -2.46 19.36 -5.92
CA TYR A 85 -1.76 19.83 -7.13
C TYR A 85 -2.62 20.70 -8.05
N ASN A 86 -3.90 20.90 -7.74
CA ASN A 86 -4.80 21.85 -8.43
C ASN A 86 -4.80 21.67 -9.97
N ILE A 87 -4.81 20.40 -10.40
CA ILE A 87 -4.76 20.02 -11.82
C ILE A 87 -5.97 20.62 -12.56
N ALA A 88 -5.72 21.20 -13.74
CA ALA A 88 -6.78 21.77 -14.58
C ALA A 88 -7.90 20.74 -14.81
N SER A 89 -9.14 21.18 -14.68
CA SER A 89 -10.33 20.33 -14.85
C SER A 89 -10.52 19.86 -16.29
N ASP A 90 -9.91 20.55 -17.25
CA ASP A 90 -9.92 20.16 -18.65
C ASP A 90 -9.12 18.86 -18.86
N GLY A 91 -9.77 17.84 -19.43
CA GLY A 91 -9.18 16.51 -19.58
C GLY A 91 -8.97 15.72 -18.29
N LEU A 92 -9.54 16.14 -17.14
CA LEU A 92 -9.34 15.47 -15.86
C LEU A 92 -9.71 13.97 -15.91
N LEU A 93 -10.89 13.63 -16.43
CA LEU A 93 -11.34 12.23 -16.50
C LEU A 93 -10.43 11.35 -17.38
N PRO A 94 -10.11 11.70 -18.64
CA PRO A 94 -9.18 10.91 -19.44
C PRO A 94 -7.76 10.84 -18.82
N ASN A 95 -7.29 11.91 -18.16
CA ASN A 95 -6.02 11.89 -17.44
C ASN A 95 -6.04 10.92 -16.25
N LEU A 96 -7.12 10.90 -15.47
CA LEU A 96 -7.29 9.97 -14.33
C LEU A 96 -7.38 8.52 -14.80
N LEU A 97 -8.07 8.25 -15.91
CA LEU A 97 -8.14 6.92 -16.49
C LEU A 97 -6.77 6.47 -17.00
N ALA A 98 -6.05 7.31 -17.73
CA ALA A 98 -4.70 7.02 -18.21
C ALA A 98 -3.72 6.80 -17.05
N PHE A 99 -3.80 7.63 -16.02
CA PHE A 99 -3.03 7.48 -14.80
C PHE A 99 -3.32 6.12 -14.13
N ASN A 100 -4.59 5.75 -13.94
CA ASN A 100 -4.97 4.50 -13.30
C ASN A 100 -4.49 3.27 -14.09
N VAL A 101 -4.61 3.31 -15.43
CA VAL A 101 -4.05 2.26 -16.31
C VAL A 101 -2.54 2.18 -16.15
N GLY A 102 -1.86 3.33 -16.08
CA GLY A 102 -0.42 3.38 -15.82
C GLY A 102 -0.03 2.74 -14.47
N VAL A 103 -0.79 3.02 -13.41
CA VAL A 103 -0.56 2.41 -12.08
C VAL A 103 -0.78 0.91 -12.12
N GLU A 104 -1.87 0.44 -12.72
CA GLU A 104 -2.20 -0.99 -12.80
C GLU A 104 -1.13 -1.76 -13.60
N LEU A 105 -0.68 -1.21 -14.74
CA LEU A 105 0.44 -1.77 -15.50
C LEU A 105 1.73 -1.78 -14.68
N GLY A 106 2.02 -0.70 -13.96
CA GLY A 106 3.17 -0.60 -13.05
C GLY A 106 3.14 -1.67 -11.95
N GLN A 107 1.97 -1.91 -11.35
CA GLN A 107 1.77 -2.94 -10.32
C GLN A 107 1.99 -4.35 -10.88
N VAL A 108 1.43 -4.65 -12.06
CA VAL A 108 1.61 -5.96 -12.71
C VAL A 108 3.08 -6.19 -13.06
N MET A 109 3.77 -5.19 -13.62
CA MET A 109 5.21 -5.29 -13.93
C MET A 109 6.06 -5.47 -12.68
N ALA A 110 5.82 -4.66 -11.63
CA ALA A 110 6.53 -4.76 -10.36
C ALA A 110 6.31 -6.14 -9.72
N LEU A 111 5.07 -6.67 -9.78
CA LEU A 111 4.76 -7.99 -9.29
C LEU A 111 5.53 -9.07 -10.05
N ALA A 112 5.56 -9.01 -11.38
CA ALA A 112 6.29 -9.98 -12.20
C ALA A 112 7.78 -10.01 -11.82
N VAL A 113 8.41 -8.84 -11.66
CA VAL A 113 9.81 -8.72 -11.22
C VAL A 113 10.00 -9.30 -9.82
N ILE A 114 9.14 -8.93 -8.86
CA ILE A 114 9.23 -9.44 -7.48
C ILE A 114 9.08 -10.96 -7.46
N LEU A 115 8.17 -11.55 -8.23
CA LEU A 115 7.99 -12.99 -8.27
C LEU A 115 9.22 -13.72 -8.81
N ILE A 116 9.88 -13.16 -9.84
CA ILE A 116 11.13 -13.71 -10.38
C ILE A 116 12.23 -13.65 -9.31
N VAL A 117 12.44 -12.49 -8.70
CA VAL A 117 13.46 -12.29 -7.65
C VAL A 117 13.19 -13.21 -6.45
N MET A 118 11.94 -13.28 -5.98
CA MET A 118 11.54 -14.17 -4.89
C MET A 118 11.71 -15.65 -5.24
N GLY A 119 11.52 -16.02 -6.52
CA GLY A 119 11.75 -17.38 -7.01
C GLY A 119 13.19 -17.81 -6.78
N TYR A 120 14.16 -17.03 -7.25
CA TYR A 120 15.57 -17.30 -7.04
C TYR A 120 16.00 -17.15 -5.58
N TRP A 121 15.50 -16.14 -4.88
CA TRP A 121 15.90 -15.87 -3.50
C TRP A 121 15.46 -16.97 -2.53
N ARG A 122 14.34 -17.64 -2.80
CA ARG A 122 13.85 -18.78 -2.00
C ARG A 122 14.76 -20.01 -2.02
N GLU A 123 15.59 -20.15 -3.05
CA GLU A 123 16.55 -21.26 -3.15
C GLU A 123 17.81 -21.03 -2.30
N SER A 124 17.99 -19.82 -1.75
CA SER A 124 19.10 -19.50 -0.85
C SER A 124 19.03 -20.32 0.45
N PRO A 125 20.14 -20.91 0.92
CA PRO A 125 20.17 -21.65 2.19
C PRO A 125 19.86 -20.76 3.40
N ASN A 126 20.02 -19.44 3.27
CA ASN A 126 19.76 -18.47 4.32
C ASN A 126 18.40 -17.76 4.17
N PHE A 127 17.52 -18.22 3.28
CA PHE A 127 16.26 -17.55 2.94
C PHE A 127 15.46 -17.13 4.17
N PHE A 128 15.22 -18.03 5.14
CA PHE A 128 14.41 -17.72 6.33
C PHE A 128 15.01 -16.60 7.18
N ARG A 129 16.32 -16.59 7.39
CA ARG A 129 17.01 -15.54 8.17
C ARG A 129 16.95 -14.20 7.43
N GLN A 130 17.16 -14.22 6.12
CA GLN A 130 17.12 -13.01 5.30
C GLN A 130 15.69 -12.46 5.19
N ALA A 131 14.68 -13.33 5.01
CA ALA A 131 13.27 -12.96 5.00
C ALA A 131 12.81 -12.37 6.34
N TYR A 132 13.23 -12.96 7.47
CA TYR A 132 12.97 -12.39 8.79
C TYR A 132 13.56 -10.97 8.90
N THR A 133 14.84 -10.83 8.54
CA THR A 133 15.54 -9.53 8.59
C THR A 133 14.87 -8.50 7.69
N ALA A 134 14.49 -8.87 6.46
CA ALA A 134 13.80 -7.99 5.53
C ALA A 134 12.45 -7.51 6.09
N ASN A 135 11.65 -8.39 6.70
CA ASN A 135 10.39 -7.99 7.33
C ASN A 135 10.60 -7.06 8.53
N VAL A 136 11.63 -7.30 9.36
CA VAL A 136 11.96 -6.39 10.47
C VAL A 136 12.38 -5.01 9.97
N VAL A 137 13.17 -4.94 8.89
CA VAL A 137 13.55 -3.68 8.25
C VAL A 137 12.32 -2.97 7.68
N MET A 138 11.47 -3.67 6.92
CA MET A 138 10.23 -3.10 6.37
C MET A 138 9.31 -2.57 7.49
N MET A 139 9.14 -3.34 8.57
CA MET A 139 8.36 -2.92 9.73
C MET A 139 8.93 -1.65 10.38
N SER A 140 10.26 -1.59 10.56
CA SER A 140 10.93 -0.43 11.13
C SER A 140 10.73 0.81 10.25
N MET A 141 10.87 0.66 8.93
CA MET A 141 10.60 1.74 7.98
C MET A 141 9.14 2.20 8.02
N GLY A 142 8.18 1.27 8.17
CA GLY A 142 6.76 1.58 8.33
C GLY A 142 6.48 2.41 9.58
N PHE A 143 7.08 2.04 10.72
CA PHE A 143 6.98 2.82 11.96
C PHE A 143 7.64 4.21 11.84
N ILE A 144 8.81 4.29 11.19
CA ILE A 144 9.49 5.57 10.94
C ILE A 144 8.61 6.48 10.09
N LEU A 145 8.04 5.97 8.99
CA LEU A 145 7.14 6.73 8.13
C LEU A 145 5.91 7.21 8.90
N MET A 146 5.27 6.32 9.66
CA MET A 146 4.12 6.68 10.49
C MET A 146 4.47 7.78 11.50
N GLY A 147 5.57 7.64 12.23
CA GLY A 147 6.03 8.63 13.20
C GLY A 147 6.38 9.98 12.56
N TYR A 148 7.02 9.97 11.39
CA TYR A 148 7.32 11.17 10.61
C TYR A 148 6.04 11.93 10.25
N GLN A 149 5.03 11.21 9.75
CA GLN A 149 3.77 11.83 9.33
C GLN A 149 2.94 12.33 10.52
N ILE A 150 2.88 11.58 11.63
CA ILE A 150 2.21 12.03 12.85
C ILE A 150 2.90 13.27 13.43
N THR A 151 4.23 13.31 13.43
CA THR A 151 4.98 14.50 13.87
C THR A 151 4.70 15.70 12.97
N GLY A 152 4.66 15.47 11.65
CA GLY A 152 4.27 16.49 10.66
C GLY A 152 2.86 17.02 10.90
N LEU A 153 1.91 16.15 11.24
CA LEU A 153 0.54 16.55 11.57
C LEU A 153 0.48 17.51 12.77
N PHE A 154 1.22 17.21 13.84
CA PHE A 154 1.25 18.08 15.03
C PHE A 154 2.05 19.36 14.82
N ALA A 155 3.09 19.33 13.99
CA ALA A 155 3.90 20.51 13.68
C ALA A 155 3.21 21.48 12.70
N ALA A 156 2.28 20.97 11.88
CA ALA A 156 1.52 21.75 10.91
C ALA A 156 0.17 22.29 11.46
N ALA A 157 -0.22 21.88 12.67
CA ALA A 157 -1.44 22.30 13.37
C ALA A 157 -1.19 23.55 14.24
#